data_AF-A0A940B460-F1
#
_entry.id   AF-A0A940B460-F1
#
_cell.length_a   1.000
_cell.length_b   1.000
_cell.length_c   1.000
_cell.angle_alpha   90.00
_cell.angle_beta   90.00
_cell.angle_gamma   90.00
#
_symmetry.space_group_name_H-M   'P 1'
#
loop_
_entity.id
_entity.type
_entity.pdbx_description
1 polymer ?
#
loop_
_entity_poly.entity_id
_entity_poly.type
_entity_poly.pdbx_seq_one_letter_code
_entity_poly.pdbx_strand_id
1 'polypeptide(L)'
;ARSALWGLTKARKEELSQLQVILDKFIDQAMQTDNSSVRRLSLNVVERLELKEDDLRTDFLDFCFEHMMDVEEFPGIQSVCMKLAFRMCSFYPELMDELKRTLEAMEIDYYKPAVKCVRNRILSGKLK
;
A
#
# COMPACT_ATOMS: atom_id res chain seq x y z
N ALA A 1 -9.79 11.93 -14.13
CA ALA A 1 -9.40 10.84 -13.21
C ALA A 1 -9.29 11.27 -11.74
N ARG A 2 -8.37 12.18 -11.38
CA ARG A 2 -8.08 12.57 -9.98
C ARG A 2 -9.31 12.93 -9.12
N SER A 3 -10.21 13.78 -9.59
CA SER A 3 -11.37 14.22 -8.80
C SER A 3 -12.34 13.08 -8.48
N ALA A 4 -12.55 12.16 -9.42
CA ALA A 4 -13.38 10.98 -9.20
C ALA A 4 -12.73 10.04 -8.18
N LEU A 5 -11.43 9.76 -8.31
CA LEU A 5 -10.67 8.93 -7.37
C LEU A 5 -10.71 9.50 -5.95
N TRP A 6 -10.57 10.82 -5.80
CA TRP A 6 -10.69 11.47 -4.50
C TRP A 6 -12.05 11.19 -3.86
N GLY A 7 -13.15 11.26 -4.63
CA GLY A 7 -14.48 10.87 -4.16
C GLY A 7 -14.53 9.42 -3.69
N LEU A 8 -13.92 8.49 -4.45
CA LEU A 8 -13.88 7.07 -4.08
C LEU A 8 -13.08 6.80 -2.80
N THR A 9 -12.06 7.61 -2.48
CA THR A 9 -11.38 7.50 -1.17
C THR A 9 -12.30 7.82 0.01
N LYS A 10 -13.50 8.34 -0.22
CA LYS A 10 -14.55 8.61 0.77
C LYS A 10 -15.76 7.66 0.68
N ALA A 11 -15.69 6.64 -0.19
CA ALA A 11 -16.76 5.64 -0.35
C ALA A 11 -17.15 5.00 0.99
N ARG A 12 -18.44 4.73 1.20
CA ARG A 12 -18.99 4.01 2.36
C ARG A 12 -18.87 2.51 2.17
N LYS A 13 -19.18 1.73 3.21
CA LYS A 13 -19.02 0.27 3.21
C LYS A 13 -19.83 -0.39 2.08
N GLU A 14 -21.03 0.12 1.80
CA GLU A 14 -21.90 -0.37 0.72
C GLU A 14 -21.33 -0.08 -0.66
N GLU A 15 -20.59 1.02 -0.81
CA GLU A 15 -19.96 1.43 -2.06
C GLU A 15 -18.65 0.66 -2.28
N LEU A 16 -17.92 0.29 -1.21
CA LEU A 16 -16.70 -0.52 -1.30
C LEU A 16 -16.95 -1.91 -1.88
N SER A 17 -18.08 -2.56 -1.58
CA SER A 17 -18.40 -3.87 -2.17
C SER A 17 -18.59 -3.80 -3.69
N GLN A 18 -19.09 -2.67 -4.20
CA GLN A 18 -19.20 -2.43 -5.64
C GLN A 18 -17.85 -2.11 -6.29
N LEU A 19 -16.90 -1.57 -5.53
CA LEU A 19 -15.53 -1.34 -6.01
C LEU A 19 -14.68 -2.60 -5.95
N GLN A 20 -15.03 -3.57 -5.10
CA GLN A 20 -14.27 -4.80 -4.93
C GLN A 20 -14.12 -5.57 -6.25
N VAL A 21 -15.16 -5.59 -7.09
CA VAL A 21 -15.14 -6.29 -8.39
C VAL A 21 -14.18 -5.67 -9.42
N ILE A 22 -13.63 -4.49 -9.13
CA ILE A 22 -12.65 -3.79 -9.97
C ILE A 22 -11.34 -3.50 -9.22
N LEU A 23 -11.04 -4.25 -8.16
CA LEU A 23 -9.79 -4.15 -7.39
C LEU A 23 -8.57 -4.13 -8.33
N ASP A 24 -8.47 -5.10 -9.24
CA ASP A 24 -7.34 -5.21 -10.17
C ASP A 24 -7.18 -3.98 -11.05
N LYS A 25 -8.28 -3.35 -11.47
CA LYS A 25 -8.19 -2.12 -12.27
C LYS A 25 -7.60 -0.96 -11.47
N PHE A 26 -7.82 -0.90 -10.16
CA PHE A 26 -7.18 0.11 -9.32
C PHE A 26 -5.70 -0.20 -9.10
N ILE A 27 -5.36 -1.48 -8.95
CA ILE A 27 -3.96 -1.94 -8.87
C ILE A 27 -3.21 -1.58 -10.15
N ASP A 28 -3.73 -1.99 -11.31
CA ASP A 28 -3.12 -1.72 -12.61
C ASP A 28 -2.96 -0.21 -12.84
N GLN A 29 -3.99 0.58 -12.50
CA GLN A 29 -3.92 2.04 -12.61
C GLN A 29 -2.87 2.63 -11.68
N ALA A 30 -2.69 2.11 -10.47
CA ALA A 30 -1.65 2.56 -9.55
C ALA A 30 -0.26 2.29 -10.11
N MET A 31 -0.05 1.09 -10.69
CA MET A 31 1.24 0.65 -11.22
C MET A 31 1.63 1.38 -12.51
N GLN A 32 0.66 1.65 -13.40
CA GLN A 32 0.92 2.16 -14.74
C GLN A 32 0.91 3.69 -14.86
N THR A 33 0.42 4.43 -13.86
CA THR A 33 0.24 5.88 -13.99
C THR A 33 1.51 6.68 -13.64
N ASP A 34 1.90 7.62 -14.51
CA ASP A 34 2.99 8.57 -14.23
C ASP A 34 2.57 9.71 -13.28
N ASN A 35 1.28 9.80 -12.93
CA ASN A 35 0.79 10.86 -12.06
C ASN A 35 0.77 10.41 -10.59
N SER A 36 1.71 10.89 -9.79
CA SER A 36 1.85 10.54 -8.36
C SER A 36 0.57 10.75 -7.55
N SER A 37 -0.24 11.76 -7.89
CA SER A 37 -1.50 12.00 -7.19
C SER A 37 -2.57 10.98 -7.56
N VAL A 38 -2.64 10.57 -8.82
CA VAL A 38 -3.52 9.48 -9.27
C VAL A 38 -3.05 8.17 -8.62
N ARG A 39 -1.75 7.86 -8.69
CA ARG A 39 -1.12 6.69 -8.05
C ARG A 39 -1.51 6.59 -6.58
N ARG A 40 -1.24 7.65 -5.80
CA ARG A 40 -1.58 7.70 -4.37
C ARG A 40 -3.06 7.47 -4.12
N LEU A 41 -3.95 8.11 -4.89
CA LEU A 41 -5.39 7.95 -4.68
C LEU A 41 -5.86 6.54 -5.04
N SER A 42 -5.36 5.93 -6.12
CA SER A 42 -5.62 4.54 -6.48
C SER A 42 -5.21 3.60 -5.35
N LEU A 43 -3.98 3.73 -4.84
CA LEU A 43 -3.47 2.93 -3.72
C LEU A 43 -4.31 3.10 -2.44
N ASN A 44 -4.79 4.32 -2.16
CA ASN A 44 -5.68 4.57 -1.02
C ASN A 44 -7.07 3.95 -1.22
N VAL A 45 -7.55 3.78 -2.45
CA VAL A 45 -8.77 3.00 -2.71
C VAL A 45 -8.48 1.52 -2.46
N VAL A 46 -7.38 0.99 -3.01
CA VAL A 46 -6.96 -0.41 -2.83
C VAL A 46 -6.81 -0.77 -1.34
N GLU A 47 -6.20 0.09 -0.53
CA GLU A 47 -6.04 -0.15 0.92
C GLU A 47 -7.36 -0.30 1.68
N ARG A 48 -8.45 0.26 1.13
CA ARG A 48 -9.80 0.17 1.71
C ARG A 48 -10.59 -1.04 1.20
N LEU A 49 -10.13 -1.68 0.12
CA LEU A 49 -10.72 -2.90 -0.41
C LEU A 49 -10.16 -4.12 0.31
N GLU A 50 -10.91 -5.22 0.26
CA GLU A 50 -10.47 -6.49 0.83
C GLU A 50 -9.42 -7.13 -0.08
N LEU A 51 -8.27 -7.50 0.50
CA LEU A 51 -7.28 -8.38 -0.13
C LEU A 51 -7.46 -9.76 0.47
N LYS A 52 -7.44 -10.80 -0.37
CA LYS A 52 -7.62 -12.20 0.06
C LYS A 52 -6.32 -12.96 -0.15
N GLU A 53 -6.08 -13.95 0.70
CA GLU A 53 -4.89 -14.83 0.62
C GLU A 53 -4.75 -15.49 -0.76
N ASP A 54 -5.85 -16.02 -1.30
CA ASP A 54 -5.91 -16.72 -2.60
C ASP A 54 -5.66 -15.82 -3.83
N ASP A 55 -5.61 -14.51 -3.64
CA ASP A 55 -5.53 -13.50 -4.72
C ASP A 55 -4.28 -12.61 -4.56
N LEU A 56 -3.20 -13.19 -4.02
CA LEU A 56 -1.93 -12.48 -3.88
C LEU A 56 -1.34 -12.19 -5.25
N ARG A 57 -1.40 -10.93 -5.65
CA ARG A 57 -0.69 -10.38 -6.81
C ARG A 57 0.76 -10.04 -6.47
N THR A 58 1.68 -10.93 -6.83
CA THR A 58 3.12 -10.77 -6.54
C THR A 58 3.71 -9.55 -7.25
N ASP A 59 3.28 -9.25 -8.48
CA ASP A 59 3.68 -8.05 -9.22
C ASP A 59 3.34 -6.76 -8.47
N PHE A 60 2.18 -6.74 -7.80
CA PHE A 60 1.76 -5.61 -6.98
C PHE A 60 2.48 -5.55 -5.63
N LEU A 61 2.81 -6.71 -5.06
CA LEU A 61 3.65 -6.78 -3.86
C LEU A 61 5.05 -6.22 -4.14
N ASP A 62 5.69 -6.64 -5.22
CA ASP A 62 7.00 -6.15 -5.67
C ASP A 62 6.98 -4.63 -5.88
N PHE A 63 5.93 -4.12 -6.54
CA PHE A 63 5.69 -2.69 -6.68
C PHE A 63 5.61 -1.97 -5.32
N CYS A 64 4.90 -2.56 -4.34
CA CYS A 64 4.82 -1.97 -3.01
C CYS A 64 6.17 -1.96 -2.29
N PHE A 65 6.99 -3.00 -2.44
CA PHE A 65 8.34 -3.05 -1.87
C PHE A 65 9.25 -1.99 -2.48
N GLU A 66 9.26 -1.86 -3.81
CA GLU A 66 10.04 -0.84 -4.52
C GLU A 66 9.67 0.57 -4.04
N HIS A 67 8.38 0.91 -4.07
CA HIS A 67 7.90 2.25 -3.74
C HIS A 67 7.97 2.59 -2.24
N MET A 68 7.93 1.62 -1.33
CA MET A 68 8.08 1.93 0.11
C MET A 68 9.55 2.16 0.51
N MET A 69 10.50 1.64 -0.28
CA MET A 69 11.94 1.74 -0.05
C MET A 69 12.62 2.86 -0.85
N ASP A 70 11.95 3.44 -1.85
CA ASP A 70 12.46 4.59 -2.58
C ASP A 70 12.41 5.85 -1.70
N VAL A 71 13.56 6.43 -1.37
CA VAL A 71 13.69 7.64 -0.53
C VAL A 71 13.22 8.91 -1.25
N GLU A 72 13.19 8.92 -2.58
CA GLU A 72 12.74 10.04 -3.40
C GLU A 72 11.22 10.02 -3.62
N GLU A 73 10.55 8.90 -3.32
CA GLU A 73 9.11 8.76 -3.46
C GLU A 73 8.35 9.63 -2.44
N PHE A 74 7.15 10.06 -2.84
CA PHE A 74 6.29 10.85 -1.97
C PHE A 74 5.93 10.06 -0.71
N PRO A 75 6.03 10.66 0.50
CA PRO A 75 5.77 9.97 1.77
C PRO A 75 4.40 9.32 1.88
N GLY A 76 3.40 9.88 1.20
CA GLY A 76 2.05 9.33 1.15
C GLY A 76 1.94 8.05 0.32
N ILE A 77 2.78 7.90 -0.71
CA ILE A 77 2.89 6.67 -1.52
C ILE A 77 3.69 5.63 -0.73
N GLN A 78 4.87 5.99 -0.22
CA GLN A 78 5.67 5.10 0.64
C GLN A 78 4.84 4.50 1.78
N SER A 79 4.08 5.35 2.49
CA SER A 79 3.25 4.93 3.62
C SER A 79 2.12 3.97 3.23
N VAL A 80 1.45 4.19 2.09
CA VAL A 80 0.35 3.31 1.67
C VAL A 80 0.87 2.00 1.07
N CYS A 81 1.96 2.04 0.32
CA CYS A 81 2.67 0.85 -0.17
C CYS A 81 3.12 -0.04 1.00
N MET A 82 3.71 0.55 2.05
CA MET A 82 4.13 -0.19 3.23
C MET A 82 2.97 -0.88 3.97
N LYS A 83 1.80 -0.23 4.05
CA LYS A 83 0.60 -0.84 4.64
C LYS A 83 0.04 -1.97 3.77
N LEU A 84 0.04 -1.78 2.45
CA LEU A 84 -0.43 -2.77 1.49
C LEU A 84 0.47 -4.01 1.49
N ALA A 85 1.78 -3.82 1.47
CA ALA A 85 2.76 -4.88 1.66
C ALA A 85 2.53 -5.63 2.97
N PHE A 86 2.34 -4.91 4.09
CA PHE A 86 2.00 -5.52 5.38
C PHE A 86 0.73 -6.38 5.31
N ARG A 87 -0.35 -5.88 4.71
CA ARG A 87 -1.60 -6.65 4.57
C ARG A 87 -1.38 -7.91 3.73
N MET A 88 -0.71 -7.81 2.59
CA MET A 88 -0.42 -8.95 1.72
C MET A 88 0.49 -9.99 2.40
N CYS A 89 1.57 -9.54 3.03
CA CYS A 89 2.48 -10.42 3.77
C CYS A 89 1.82 -11.05 5.01
N SER A 90 0.75 -10.47 5.56
CA SER A 90 0.11 -10.99 6.79
C SER A 90 -0.54 -12.36 6.63
N PHE A 91 -0.82 -12.77 5.39
CA PHE A 91 -1.33 -14.11 5.08
C PHE A 91 -0.24 -15.19 5.13
N TYR A 92 1.04 -14.80 5.03
CA TYR A 92 2.16 -15.73 4.82
C TYR A 92 3.31 -15.42 5.80
N PRO A 93 3.57 -16.25 6.83
CA PRO A 93 4.58 -15.98 7.85
C PRO A 93 5.97 -15.66 7.29
N GLU A 94 6.39 -16.36 6.24
CA GLU A 94 7.66 -16.16 5.55
C GLU A 94 7.77 -14.78 4.89
N LEU A 95 6.70 -14.31 4.24
CA LEU A 95 6.66 -12.98 3.63
C LEU A 95 6.60 -11.88 4.70
N MET A 96 5.95 -12.16 5.83
CA MET A 96 5.93 -11.24 6.98
C MET A 96 7.32 -11.09 7.61
N ASP A 97 8.08 -12.18 7.72
CA ASP A 97 9.45 -12.13 8.21
C ASP A 97 10.37 -11.39 7.24
N GLU A 98 10.22 -11.61 5.93
CA GLU A 98 10.92 -10.85 4.90
C GLU A 98 10.61 -9.35 4.99
N LEU A 99 9.33 -8.98 5.07
CA LEU A 99 8.92 -7.59 5.23
C LEU A 99 9.57 -6.94 6.47
N LYS A 100 9.55 -7.61 7.62
CA LYS A 100 10.16 -7.08 8.84
C LYS A 100 11.66 -6.85 8.68
N ARG A 101 12.39 -7.79 8.10
CA ARG A 101 13.83 -7.65 7.82
C ARG A 101 14.10 -6.47 6.89
N THR A 102 13.31 -6.32 5.83
CA THR A 102 13.41 -5.18 4.90
C THR A 102 13.17 -3.85 5.63
N LEU A 103 12.15 -3.77 6.50
CA LEU A 103 11.87 -2.58 7.31
C LEU A 103 12.99 -2.31 8.33
N GLU A 104 13.55 -3.34 8.95
CA GLU A 104 14.67 -3.21 9.89
C GLU A 104 15.93 -2.66 9.22
N ALA A 105 16.18 -3.05 7.97
CA ALA A 105 17.31 -2.61 7.16
C ALA A 105 17.18 -1.16 6.61
N MET A 106 16.01 -0.52 6.72
CA MET A 106 15.82 0.86 6.26
C MET A 106 16.77 1.83 7.00
N GLU A 107 17.53 2.63 6.25
CA GLU A 107 18.29 3.76 6.78
C GLU A 107 17.33 4.90 7.16
N ILE A 108 16.77 4.83 8.37
CA ILE A 108 15.63 5.66 8.78
C ILE A 108 15.90 7.17 8.68
N ASP A 109 17.14 7.63 8.75
CA ASP A 109 17.47 9.06 8.70
C ASP A 109 17.02 9.75 7.40
N TYR A 110 16.93 9.00 6.30
CA TYR A 110 16.47 9.52 5.00
C TYR A 110 14.95 9.62 4.87
N TYR A 111 14.18 9.00 5.77
CA TYR A 111 12.72 8.90 5.63
C TYR A 111 11.97 9.99 6.41
N LYS A 112 10.84 10.42 5.87
CA LYS A 112 9.97 11.40 6.54
C LYS A 112 9.27 10.80 7.77
N PRO A 113 8.86 11.62 8.77
CA PRO A 113 8.22 11.14 9.99
C PRO A 113 6.97 10.27 9.76
N ALA A 114 6.20 10.54 8.71
CA ALA A 114 5.03 9.75 8.35
C ALA A 114 5.38 8.28 8.05
N VAL A 115 6.45 8.04 7.29
CA VAL A 115 6.92 6.70 6.91
C VAL A 115 7.49 5.98 8.13
N LYS A 116 8.32 6.67 8.92
CA LYS A 116 8.85 6.18 10.21
C LYS A 116 7.72 5.69 11.13
N CYS A 117 6.62 6.43 11.19
CA CYS A 117 5.46 6.07 11.99
C CYS A 117 4.83 4.75 11.54
N VAL A 118 4.61 4.56 10.23
CA VAL A 118 4.04 3.31 9.69
C VAL A 118 4.97 2.13 9.97
N ARG A 119 6.26 2.27 9.65
CA ARG A 119 7.30 1.27 9.94
C ARG A 119 7.28 0.83 11.39
N ASN A 120 7.35 1.78 12.31
CA ASN A 120 7.39 1.48 13.74
C ASN A 120 6.12 0.81 14.23
N ARG A 121 4.95 1.14 13.65
CA ARG A 121 3.69 0.46 13.98
C ARG A 121 3.69 -1.00 13.51
N ILE A 122 4.28 -1.30 12.35
CA ILE A 122 4.42 -2.68 11.86
C ILE A 122 5.36 -3.45 12.78
N LEU A 123 6.58 -2.95 13.01
CA LEU A 123 7.60 -3.64 13.81
C LEU A 123 7.17 -3.84 15.27
N SER A 124 6.34 -2.95 15.82
CA SER A 124 5.80 -3.09 17.18
C SER A 124 4.47 -3.86 17.26
N GLY A 125 3.93 -4.37 16.14
CA GLY A 125 2.65 -5.07 16.11
C GLY A 125 1.43 -4.18 16.42
N LYS A 126 1.55 -2.87 16.25
CA LYS A 126 0.51 -1.85 16.54
C LYS A 126 -0.24 -1.38 15.29
N LEU A 127 0.08 -1.92 14.12
CA LEU A 127 -0.71 -1.72 12.92
C LEU A 127 -1.85 -2.76 12.93
N LYS A 128 -3.09 -2.27 12.84
CA LYS A 128 -4.31 -3.08 12.82
C LYS A 128 -4.83 -3.14 11.39
#